data_AF-A0A4Y8CCU9-F1
#
_entry.id   AF-A0A4Y8CCU9-F1
#
_cell.length_a   1.000
_cell.length_b   1.000
_cell.length_c   1.000
_cell.angle_alpha   90.00
_cell.angle_beta   90.00
_cell.angle_gamma   90.00
#
_symmetry.space_group_name_H-M   'P 1'
#
loop_
_entity.id
_entity.type
_entity.pdbx_description
1 polymer ?
#
loop_
_entity_poly.entity_id
_entity_poly.type
_entity_poly.pdbx_seq_one_letter_code
_entity_poly.pdbx_strand_id
1 'polypeptide(L)'
;VLVLRALKYNLKAATYLDTQSDKWNNYKTRFSELKHCDLLESLGSNGRGIKLDTLCSMVGLPGKYDVHGDEVMKLFYENELEKIHEYCESDVLNTYMLFLKYEFIKANVSEEDYIDFLSYMRDFLRVKKSDRSYTEVFAKACESEISKVRS
;
A
#
# COMPACT_ATOMS: atom_id res chain seq x y z
N VAL A 1 -7.69 4.02 -14.30
CA VAL A 1 -6.65 4.59 -15.21
C VAL A 1 -5.95 3.53 -16.07
N LEU A 2 -5.44 2.43 -15.50
CA LEU A 2 -4.66 1.42 -16.26
C LEU A 2 -5.37 0.85 -17.50
N VAL A 3 -6.64 0.47 -17.39
CA VAL A 3 -7.43 -0.03 -18.54
C VAL A 3 -7.56 1.04 -19.63
N LEU A 4 -7.80 2.30 -19.26
CA LEU A 4 -7.87 3.41 -20.22
C LEU A 4 -6.52 3.65 -20.92
N ARG A 5 -5.40 3.47 -20.22
CA ARG A 5 -4.05 3.53 -20.82
C ARG A 5 -3.82 2.36 -21.77
N ALA A 6 -4.21 1.15 -21.39
CA ALA A 6 -4.14 -0.01 -22.28
C ALA A 6 -4.95 0.21 -23.57
N LEU A 7 -6.17 0.77 -23.45
CA LEU A 7 -6.98 1.17 -24.60
C LEU A 7 -6.28 2.23 -25.47
N LYS A 8 -5.74 3.30 -24.87
CA LYS A 8 -5.02 4.36 -25.60
C LYS A 8 -3.88 3.81 -26.46
N TYR A 9 -3.17 2.79 -25.96
CA TYR A 9 -1.99 2.22 -26.61
C TYR A 9 -2.26 0.87 -27.29
N ASN A 10 -3.53 0.46 -27.45
CA ASN A 10 -3.92 -0.84 -28.04
C ASN A 10 -3.20 -2.06 -27.43
N LEU A 11 -2.96 -2.02 -26.12
CA LEU A 11 -2.31 -3.10 -25.39
C LEU A 11 -3.34 -4.14 -24.94
N LYS A 12 -2.99 -5.43 -25.12
CA LYS A 12 -3.82 -6.54 -24.65
C LYS A 12 -3.74 -6.62 -23.12
N ALA A 13 -4.91 -6.62 -22.47
CA ALA A 13 -5.06 -6.81 -21.03
C ALA A 13 -6.01 -7.98 -20.71
N ALA A 14 -5.96 -9.04 -21.54
CA ALA A 14 -6.94 -10.14 -21.52
C ALA A 14 -7.07 -10.77 -20.13
N THR A 15 -5.97 -11.17 -19.49
CA THR A 15 -5.99 -11.77 -18.14
C THR A 15 -6.54 -10.83 -17.07
N TYR A 16 -6.25 -9.53 -17.17
CA TYR A 16 -6.75 -8.52 -16.22
C TYR A 16 -8.26 -8.28 -16.35
N LEU A 17 -8.80 -8.43 -17.57
CA LEU A 17 -10.22 -8.20 -17.88
C LEU A 17 -11.04 -9.50 -17.95
N ASP A 18 -10.41 -10.66 -17.77
CA ASP A 18 -11.10 -11.94 -17.81
C ASP A 18 -11.96 -12.13 -16.57
N THR A 19 -13.28 -12.10 -16.76
CA THR A 19 -14.27 -12.39 -15.71
C THR A 19 -15.08 -13.65 -16.02
N GLN A 20 -14.78 -14.33 -17.13
CA GLN A 20 -15.60 -15.44 -17.64
C GLN A 20 -15.01 -16.79 -17.24
N SER A 21 -13.68 -16.92 -17.26
CA SER A 21 -13.01 -18.18 -16.90
C SER A 21 -13.25 -18.55 -15.44
N ASP A 22 -13.31 -17.56 -14.55
CA ASP A 22 -13.66 -17.75 -13.15
C ASP A 22 -14.46 -16.54 -12.64
N LYS A 23 -15.78 -16.73 -12.52
CA LYS A 23 -16.70 -15.68 -12.10
C LYS A 23 -16.45 -15.23 -10.66
N TRP A 24 -16.00 -16.12 -9.79
CA TRP A 24 -15.90 -15.86 -8.35
C TRP A 24 -14.49 -15.41 -7.93
N ASN A 25 -13.48 -15.76 -8.72
CA ASN A 25 -12.10 -15.41 -8.44
C ASN A 25 -11.42 -14.84 -9.70
N ASN A 26 -11.57 -13.53 -9.90
CA ASN A 26 -10.92 -12.74 -10.93
C ASN A 26 -10.59 -11.33 -10.41
N TYR A 27 -9.82 -10.56 -11.17
CA TYR A 27 -9.35 -9.23 -10.76
C TYR A 27 -10.48 -8.20 -10.55
N LYS A 28 -11.65 -8.42 -11.14
CA LYS A 28 -12.81 -7.51 -11.08
C LYS A 28 -13.84 -7.89 -10.02
N THR A 29 -13.82 -9.14 -9.54
CA THR A 29 -14.79 -9.61 -8.56
C THR A 29 -14.53 -8.94 -7.22
N ARG A 30 -15.59 -8.30 -6.71
CA ARG A 30 -15.61 -7.65 -5.41
C ARG A 30 -15.62 -8.68 -4.28
N PHE A 31 -15.02 -8.32 -3.15
CA PHE A 31 -14.88 -9.15 -1.95
C PHE A 31 -14.10 -10.47 -2.15
N SER A 32 -13.46 -10.65 -3.32
CA SER A 32 -12.61 -11.80 -3.63
C SER A 32 -11.15 -11.37 -3.57
N GLU A 33 -10.49 -11.69 -2.46
CA GLU A 33 -9.13 -11.18 -2.17
C GLU A 33 -8.02 -12.06 -2.77
N LEU A 34 -8.37 -13.23 -3.29
CA LEU A 34 -7.40 -14.26 -3.73
C LEU A 34 -6.57 -13.82 -4.95
N LYS A 35 -7.18 -13.11 -5.91
CA LYS A 35 -6.47 -12.58 -7.09
C LYS A 35 -6.20 -11.08 -7.00
N HIS A 36 -7.01 -10.35 -6.26
CA HIS A 36 -6.87 -8.91 -6.06
C HIS A 36 -7.44 -8.52 -4.71
N CYS A 37 -6.56 -8.26 -3.74
CA CYS A 37 -6.95 -7.72 -2.45
C CYS A 37 -6.99 -6.20 -2.53
N ASP A 38 -8.21 -5.64 -2.63
CA ASP A 38 -8.44 -4.21 -2.47
C ASP A 38 -8.69 -3.90 -0.98
N LEU A 39 -7.66 -3.43 -0.28
CA LEU A 39 -7.74 -3.17 1.16
C LEU A 39 -8.82 -2.17 1.55
N LEU A 40 -9.12 -1.18 0.71
CA LEU A 40 -10.15 -0.19 1.04
C LEU A 40 -11.53 -0.86 1.08
N GLU A 41 -11.77 -1.78 0.14
CA GLU A 41 -12.98 -2.58 0.11
C GLU A 41 -13.02 -3.62 1.24
N SER A 42 -11.92 -4.34 1.46
CA SER A 42 -11.79 -5.36 2.50
C SER A 42 -11.98 -4.81 3.91
N LEU A 43 -11.61 -3.54 4.16
CA LEU A 43 -11.79 -2.85 5.44
C LEU A 43 -13.22 -2.29 5.63
N GLY A 44 -14.17 -2.66 4.77
CA GLY A 44 -15.58 -2.31 4.95
C GLY A 44 -15.92 -0.87 4.56
N SER A 45 -15.00 -0.14 3.94
CA SER A 45 -15.37 1.09 3.24
C SER A 45 -16.08 0.65 1.95
N ASN A 46 -17.39 0.91 1.86
CA ASN A 46 -18.16 0.73 0.62
C ASN A 46 -17.74 1.74 -0.48
N GLY A 47 -16.43 1.98 -0.64
CA GLY A 47 -15.82 2.84 -1.64
C GLY A 47 -16.08 4.34 -1.44
N ARG A 48 -16.45 4.79 -0.23
CA ARG A 48 -16.81 6.21 -0.01
C ARG A 48 -15.78 6.93 0.87
N GLY A 49 -14.91 7.68 0.21
CA GLY A 49 -14.29 8.90 0.74
C GLY A 49 -13.16 8.76 1.76
N ILE A 50 -12.82 7.55 2.23
CA ILE A 50 -11.71 7.36 3.16
C ILE A 50 -10.39 7.35 2.39
N LYS A 51 -9.47 8.24 2.76
CA LYS A 51 -8.11 8.31 2.19
C LYS A 51 -7.20 7.31 2.88
N LEU A 52 -6.18 6.81 2.17
CA LEU A 52 -5.15 5.93 2.73
C LEU A 52 -4.56 6.49 4.03
N ASP A 53 -4.23 7.78 4.01
CA ASP A 53 -3.76 8.53 5.17
C ASP A 53 -4.64 8.34 6.42
N THR A 54 -5.95 8.54 6.27
CA THR A 54 -6.91 8.39 7.36
C THR A 54 -6.93 6.97 7.88
N LEU A 55 -6.89 5.96 7.00
CA LEU A 55 -6.82 4.56 7.41
C LEU A 55 -5.55 4.28 8.20
N CYS A 56 -4.39 4.71 7.70
CA CYS A 56 -3.11 4.52 8.36
C CYS A 56 -3.08 5.17 9.75
N SER A 57 -3.52 6.43 9.87
CA SER A 57 -3.60 7.09 11.17
C SER A 57 -4.52 6.37 12.16
N MET A 58 -5.67 5.85 11.70
CA MET A 58 -6.60 5.10 12.55
C MET A 58 -6.01 3.81 13.11
N VAL A 59 -5.08 3.18 12.40
CA VAL A 59 -4.41 1.94 12.84
C VAL A 59 -3.02 2.17 13.44
N GLY A 60 -2.61 3.43 13.63
CA GLY A 60 -1.32 3.80 14.21
C GLY A 60 -0.11 3.61 13.28
N LEU A 61 -0.34 3.62 11.97
CA LEU A 61 0.70 3.60 10.93
C LEU A 61 1.06 5.05 10.50
N PRO A 62 2.22 5.26 9.83
CA PRO A 62 2.70 6.61 9.50
C PRO A 62 1.69 7.50 8.79
N GLY A 63 0.99 6.99 7.79
CA GLY A 63 0.11 7.81 6.96
C GLY A 63 0.91 8.82 6.11
N LYS A 64 0.29 9.95 5.79
CA LYS A 64 0.94 11.06 5.08
C LYS A 64 2.02 11.67 5.96
N TYR A 65 3.19 11.92 5.37
CA TYR A 65 4.28 12.60 6.08
C TYR A 65 4.82 13.84 5.35
N ASP A 66 4.47 14.13 4.08
CA ASP A 66 4.86 15.40 3.45
C ASP A 66 3.99 15.86 2.25
N VAL A 67 3.78 15.03 1.23
CA VAL A 67 3.11 15.44 -0.05
C VAL A 67 1.68 14.92 -0.15
N HIS A 68 0.78 15.70 -0.78
CA HIS A 68 -0.58 15.26 -1.12
C HIS A 68 -0.77 14.95 -2.62
N GLY A 69 -1.67 14.01 -2.92
CA GLY A 69 -1.95 13.58 -4.31
C GLY A 69 -2.43 14.70 -5.25
N ASP A 70 -3.06 15.74 -4.71
CA ASP A 70 -3.47 16.94 -5.44
C ASP A 70 -2.30 17.89 -5.76
N GLU A 71 -1.16 17.75 -5.07
CA GLU A 71 0.06 18.53 -5.31
C GLU A 71 0.95 17.93 -6.40
N VAL A 72 0.75 16.66 -6.78
CA VAL A 72 1.60 15.94 -7.74
C VAL A 72 1.71 16.68 -9.08
N MET A 73 0.62 17.24 -9.59
CA MET A 73 0.64 17.99 -10.85
C MET A 73 1.46 19.27 -10.73
N LYS A 74 1.36 19.98 -9.60
CA LYS A 74 2.13 21.20 -9.35
C LYS A 74 3.62 20.88 -9.25
N LEU A 75 3.98 19.88 -8.43
CA LEU A 75 5.35 19.41 -8.26
C LEU A 75 5.98 18.98 -9.60
N PHE A 76 5.20 18.35 -10.47
CA PHE A 76 5.68 17.96 -11.80
C PHE A 76 6.06 19.18 -12.65
N TYR A 77 5.21 20.22 -12.67
CA TYR A 77 5.53 21.46 -13.39
C TYR A 77 6.67 22.27 -12.76
N GLU A 78 6.90 22.10 -11.46
CA GLU A 78 8.02 22.68 -10.72
C GLU A 78 9.31 21.85 -10.84
N ASN A 79 9.29 20.74 -11.60
CA ASN A 79 10.41 19.82 -11.78
C ASN A 79 10.89 19.17 -10.46
N GLU A 80 9.99 19.04 -9.49
CA GLU A 80 10.21 18.46 -8.16
C GLU A 80 9.95 16.95 -8.16
N LEU A 81 10.58 16.22 -9.10
CA LEU A 81 10.32 14.79 -9.31
C LEU A 81 10.68 13.93 -8.11
N GLU A 82 11.72 14.30 -7.35
CA GLU A 82 12.15 13.54 -6.19
C GLU A 82 11.07 13.49 -5.10
N LYS A 83 10.37 14.61 -4.87
CA LYS A 83 9.24 14.66 -3.92
C LYS A 83 8.09 13.75 -4.38
N ILE A 84 7.85 13.66 -5.69
CA ILE A 84 6.86 12.74 -6.25
C ILE A 84 7.29 11.28 -6.05
N HIS A 85 8.58 10.98 -6.23
CA HIS A 85 9.11 9.64 -5.99
C HIS A 85 8.95 9.24 -4.52
N GLU A 86 9.38 10.08 -3.58
CA GLU A 86 9.23 9.80 -2.15
C GLU A 86 7.76 9.67 -1.73
N TYR A 87 6.86 10.47 -2.32
CA TYR A 87 5.42 10.34 -2.14
C TYR A 87 4.91 8.97 -2.60
N CYS A 88 5.20 8.58 -3.85
CA CYS A 88 4.75 7.30 -4.40
C CYS A 88 5.33 6.10 -3.63
N GLU A 89 6.60 6.17 -3.24
CA GLU A 89 7.25 5.12 -2.44
C GLU A 89 6.57 4.99 -1.07
N SER A 90 6.25 6.10 -0.41
CA SER A 90 5.58 6.07 0.89
C SER A 90 4.15 5.52 0.86
N ASP A 91 3.38 5.79 -0.21
CA ASP A 91 2.04 5.23 -0.37
C ASP A 91 2.12 3.71 -0.53
N VAL A 92 3.17 3.19 -1.20
CA VAL A 92 3.45 1.76 -1.27
C VAL A 92 3.78 1.18 0.12
N LEU A 93 4.63 1.85 0.90
CA LEU A 93 4.99 1.39 2.25
C LEU A 93 3.79 1.39 3.20
N ASN A 94 2.96 2.43 3.17
CA ASN A 94 1.71 2.51 3.93
C ASN A 94 0.74 1.39 3.54
N THR A 95 0.57 1.16 2.22
CA THR A 95 -0.29 0.08 1.70
C THR A 95 0.22 -1.28 2.13
N TYR A 96 1.54 -1.50 2.11
CA TYR A 96 2.16 -2.77 2.51
C TYR A 96 2.02 -3.02 4.02
N MET A 97 2.28 -2.03 4.88
CA MET A 97 2.08 -2.19 6.32
C MET A 97 0.60 -2.44 6.66
N LEU A 98 -0.32 -1.75 5.98
CA LEU A 98 -1.76 -1.97 6.14
C LEU A 98 -2.15 -3.39 5.70
N PHE A 99 -1.58 -3.87 4.59
CA PHE A 99 -1.76 -5.25 4.12
C PHE A 99 -1.26 -6.28 5.14
N LEU A 100 -0.03 -6.11 5.66
CA LEU A 100 0.51 -7.01 6.67
C LEU A 100 -0.37 -7.07 7.91
N LYS A 101 -0.83 -5.90 8.40
CA LYS A 101 -1.72 -5.82 9.56
C LYS A 101 -3.06 -6.51 9.29
N TYR A 102 -3.60 -6.36 8.08
CA TYR A 102 -4.84 -7.00 7.64
C TYR A 102 -4.72 -8.53 7.57
N GLU A 103 -3.64 -9.04 6.99
CA GLU A 103 -3.40 -10.48 6.91
C GLU A 103 -3.06 -11.11 8.27
N PHE A 104 -2.39 -10.35 9.15
CA PHE A 104 -2.13 -10.75 10.53
C PHE A 104 -3.43 -10.93 11.32
N ILE A 105 -4.38 -9.98 11.26
CA ILE A 105 -5.67 -10.13 11.97
C ILE A 105 -6.57 -11.22 11.36
N LYS A 106 -6.32 -11.62 10.10
CA LYS A 106 -6.95 -12.78 9.46
C LYS A 106 -6.33 -14.11 9.85
N ALA A 107 -5.23 -14.10 10.62
CA ALA A 107 -4.42 -15.27 10.95
C ALA A 107 -3.82 -15.98 9.71
N ASN A 108 -3.66 -15.26 8.60
CA ASN A 108 -2.95 -15.77 7.41
C ASN A 108 -1.42 -15.60 7.54
N VAL A 109 -0.98 -14.69 8.41
CA VAL A 109 0.41 -14.44 8.76
C VAL A 109 0.56 -14.74 10.25
N SER A 110 1.53 -15.58 10.61
CA SER A 110 1.82 -15.90 12.01
C SER A 110 2.39 -14.68 12.75
N GLU A 111 2.44 -14.75 14.07
CA GLU A 111 3.08 -13.71 14.88
C GLU A 111 4.57 -13.57 14.52
N GLU A 112 5.25 -14.70 14.39
CA GLU A 112 6.65 -14.77 14.00
C GLU A 112 6.87 -14.16 12.61
N ASP A 113 6.08 -14.56 11.60
CA ASP A 113 6.20 -14.04 10.24
C ASP A 113 5.92 -12.53 10.18
N TYR A 114 4.92 -12.04 10.93
CA TYR A 114 4.59 -10.60 10.97
C TYR A 114 5.77 -9.79 11.52
N ILE A 115 6.39 -10.25 12.62
CA ILE A 115 7.58 -9.63 13.21
C ILE A 115 8.75 -9.68 12.23
N ASP A 116 8.96 -10.80 11.55
CA ASP A 116 10.04 -10.99 10.60
C ASP A 116 9.88 -10.08 9.37
N PHE A 117 8.68 -9.97 8.81
CA PHE A 117 8.39 -9.05 7.70
C PHE A 117 8.62 -7.59 8.08
N LEU A 118 8.18 -7.16 9.26
CA LEU A 118 8.42 -5.80 9.75
C LEU A 118 9.91 -5.54 10.01
N SER A 119 10.62 -6.52 10.56
CA SER A 119 12.08 -6.42 10.79
C SER A 119 12.83 -6.33 9.47
N TYR A 120 12.46 -7.16 8.49
CA TYR A 120 13.03 -7.13 7.15
C TYR A 120 12.78 -5.80 6.45
N MET A 121 11.54 -5.28 6.50
CA MET A 121 11.20 -3.97 5.94
C MET A 121 12.05 -2.85 6.58
N ARG A 122 12.12 -2.81 7.91
CA ARG A 122 12.94 -1.83 8.66
C ARG A 122 14.40 -1.85 8.21
N ASP A 123 14.99 -3.04 8.15
CA ASP A 123 16.40 -3.20 7.81
C ASP A 123 16.66 -2.90 6.34
N PHE A 124 15.76 -3.31 5.44
CA PHE A 124 15.80 -2.95 4.03
C PHE A 124 15.78 -1.42 3.85
N LEU A 125 14.89 -0.72 4.54
CA LEU A 125 14.77 0.74 4.44
C LEU A 125 16.07 1.43 4.91
N ARG A 126 16.58 1.05 6.09
CA ARG A 126 17.82 1.64 6.63
C ARG A 126 19.06 1.36 5.77
N VAL A 127 19.11 0.23 5.07
CA VAL A 127 20.27 -0.15 4.25
C VAL A 127 20.15 0.35 2.80
N LYS A 128 18.97 0.29 2.20
CA LYS A 128 18.77 0.53 0.76
C LYS A 128 18.12 1.86 0.43
N LYS A 129 17.55 2.55 1.42
CA LYS A 129 16.78 3.79 1.26
C LYS A 129 17.18 4.84 2.29
N SER A 130 18.41 4.79 2.83
CA SER A 130 18.86 5.70 3.89
C SER A 130 18.88 7.18 3.50
N ASP A 131 18.88 7.48 2.19
CA ASP A 131 18.79 8.81 1.60
C ASP A 131 17.37 9.39 1.61
N ARG A 132 16.35 8.54 1.84
CA ARG A 132 14.94 8.92 1.73
C ARG A 132 14.42 9.55 3.01
N SER A 133 13.65 10.62 2.87
CA SER A 133 13.04 11.34 3.99
C SER A 133 12.09 10.47 4.85
N TYR A 134 11.45 9.47 4.24
CA TYR A 134 10.52 8.57 4.91
C TYR A 134 11.18 7.46 5.74
N THR A 135 12.47 7.18 5.54
CA THR A 135 13.08 5.92 6.03
C THR A 135 12.99 5.75 7.53
N GLU A 136 13.38 6.76 8.31
CA GLU A 136 13.32 6.67 9.78
C GLU A 136 11.90 6.70 10.33
N VAL A 137 10.95 7.31 9.60
CA VAL A 137 9.54 7.31 9.99
C VAL A 137 8.97 5.89 9.92
N PHE A 138 9.16 5.21 8.78
CA PHE A 138 8.68 3.85 8.60
C PHE A 138 9.47 2.83 9.43
N ALA A 139 10.78 3.00 9.61
CA ALA A 139 11.59 2.14 10.47
C ALA A 139 11.09 2.16 11.93
N LYS A 140 10.79 3.35 12.47
CA LYS A 140 10.18 3.49 13.80
C LYS A 140 8.77 2.91 13.89
N ALA A 141 7.98 3.03 12.82
CA ALA A 141 6.67 2.41 12.77
C ALA A 141 6.77 0.87 12.84
N CYS A 142 7.71 0.26 12.11
CA CYS A 142 7.99 -1.18 12.24
C CYS A 142 8.37 -1.56 13.68
N GLU A 143 9.27 -0.81 14.32
CA GLU A 143 9.68 -1.05 15.72
C GLU A 143 8.51 -0.92 16.70
N SER A 144 7.65 0.08 16.51
CA SER A 144 6.44 0.27 17.32
C SER A 144 5.47 -0.89 17.17
N GLU A 145 5.21 -1.34 15.95
CA GLU A 145 4.31 -2.47 15.69
C GLU A 145 4.87 -3.78 16.27
N ILE A 146 6.16 -4.07 16.09
CA ILE A 146 6.81 -5.25 16.69
C ILE A 146 6.68 -5.22 18.23
N SER A 147 6.84 -4.06 18.84
CA SER A 147 6.75 -3.91 20.30
C SER A 147 5.33 -4.18 20.82
N LYS A 148 4.28 -3.81 20.08
CA LYS A 148 2.87 -4.06 20.44
C LYS A 148 2.48 -5.54 20.34
N VAL A 149 3.14 -6.30 19.47
CA VAL A 149 2.86 -7.72 19.29
C VAL A 149 3.51 -8.54 20.40
N ARG A 150 4.71 -8.13 20.85
CA ARG A 150 5.46 -8.82 21.91
C ARG A 150 4.99 -8.51 23.34
N SER A 151 4.12 -7.50 23.51
CA SER A 151 3.63 -7.02 24.82
C SER A 151 2.39 -7.77 25.26
#